data_AF-A0A3M1XWN7-F1
#
_entry.id   AF-A0A3M1XWN7-F1
#
_cell.length_a   1.000
_cell.length_b   1.000
_cell.length_c   1.000
_cell.angle_alpha   90.00
_cell.angle_beta   90.00
_cell.angle_gamma   90.00
#
_symmetry.space_group_name_H-M   'P 1'
#
loop_
_entity.id
_entity.type
_entity.pdbx_description
1 polymer ?
#
loop_
_entity_poly.entity_id
_entity_poly.type
_entity_poly.pdbx_seq_one_letter_code
_entity_poly.pdbx_strand_id
1 'polypeptide(L)'
;MMGDLESLMKNNIQADYEILEEAARLFYRQSDDLDQLRRRMIKCMEALEHNGWWGKGADAFYREMDLHVLPTLRRLIDALGSAGWTTRKSADIFADAEDEASDFFRLKK
;
A
#
# COMPACT_ATOMS: atom_id res chain seq x y z
N MET A 1 -37.90 13.01 9.71
CA MET A 1 -37.05 14.13 9.27
C MET A 1 -35.72 14.18 10.02
N MET A 2 -35.67 14.27 11.36
CA MET A 2 -34.37 14.28 12.08
C MET A 2 -33.69 12.89 12.12
N GLY A 3 -34.47 11.81 12.27
CA GLY A 3 -33.94 10.44 12.22
C GLY A 3 -33.48 9.96 10.83
N ASP A 4 -33.97 10.59 9.75
CA ASP A 4 -33.55 10.25 8.39
C ASP A 4 -32.17 10.84 8.08
N LEU A 5 -31.86 12.01 8.64
CA LEU A 5 -30.58 12.70 8.44
C LEU A 5 -29.43 12.01 9.20
N GLU A 6 -29.70 11.55 10.43
CA GLU A 6 -28.73 10.75 11.21
C GLU A 6 -28.41 9.41 10.52
N SER A 7 -29.42 8.73 10.00
CA SER A 7 -29.25 7.48 9.24
C SER A 7 -28.43 7.70 7.96
N LEU A 8 -28.68 8.81 7.25
CA LEU A 8 -27.94 9.15 6.03
C LEU A 8 -26.48 9.51 6.31
N MET A 9 -26.21 10.29 7.36
CA MET A 9 -24.85 10.66 7.76
C MET A 9 -24.05 9.45 8.24
N LYS A 10 -24.68 8.56 9.02
CA LYS A 10 -24.04 7.32 9.48
C LYS A 10 -23.67 6.41 8.32
N ASN A 11 -24.57 6.20 7.36
CA ASN A 11 -24.29 5.37 6.18
C ASN A 11 -23.17 5.96 5.32
N ASN A 12 -23.08 7.30 5.20
CA ASN A 12 -22.06 7.95 4.37
C ASN A 12 -20.67 7.87 5.01
N ILE A 13 -20.55 8.13 6.32
CA ILE A 13 -19.27 8.08 7.04
C ILE A 13 -18.77 6.63 7.13
N GLN A 14 -19.67 5.66 7.37
CA GLN A 14 -19.32 4.25 7.38
C GLN A 14 -18.78 3.76 6.03
N ALA A 15 -19.42 4.16 4.93
CA ALA A 15 -18.95 3.83 3.59
C ALA A 15 -17.55 4.42 3.30
N ASP A 16 -17.24 5.61 3.83
CA ASP A 16 -15.97 6.30 3.56
C ASP A 16 -14.76 5.57 4.17
N TYR A 17 -14.80 5.12 5.42
CA TYR A 17 -13.65 4.42 6.02
C TYR A 17 -13.50 2.98 5.49
N GLU A 18 -14.58 2.29 5.14
CA GLU A 18 -14.52 0.96 4.49
C GLU A 18 -13.79 1.04 3.13
N ILE A 19 -14.03 2.10 2.36
CA ILE A 19 -13.33 2.39 1.09
C ILE A 19 -11.84 2.65 1.35
N LEU A 20 -11.51 3.43 2.38
CA LEU A 20 -10.12 3.69 2.75
C LEU A 20 -9.39 2.40 3.15
N GLU A 21 -10.03 1.52 3.91
CA GLU A 21 -9.46 0.22 4.24
C GLU A 21 -9.22 -0.64 2.99
N GLU A 22 -10.15 -0.65 2.04
CA GLU A 22 -9.98 -1.39 0.80
C GLU A 22 -8.82 -0.85 -0.04
N ALA A 23 -8.72 0.48 -0.16
CA ALA A 23 -7.60 1.13 -0.83
C ALA A 23 -6.27 0.81 -0.14
N ALA A 24 -6.22 0.84 1.20
CA ALA A 24 -5.02 0.45 1.95
C ALA A 24 -4.61 -1.00 1.67
N ARG A 25 -5.58 -1.94 1.70
CA ARG A 25 -5.34 -3.35 1.35
C ARG A 25 -4.80 -3.52 -0.06
N LEU A 26 -5.29 -2.73 -1.03
CA LEU A 26 -4.79 -2.75 -2.40
C LEU A 26 -3.34 -2.30 -2.48
N PHE A 27 -2.98 -1.18 -1.83
CA PHE A 27 -1.59 -0.70 -1.81
C PHE A 27 -0.62 -1.73 -1.22
N TYR A 28 -0.99 -2.36 -0.10
CA TYR A 28 -0.16 -3.41 0.51
C TYR A 28 0.01 -4.62 -0.41
N ARG A 29 -1.07 -5.09 -1.05
CA ARG A 29 -0.99 -6.21 -1.99
C ARG A 29 -0.04 -5.90 -3.15
N GLN A 30 -0.14 -4.70 -3.74
CA GLN A 30 0.73 -4.29 -4.83
C GLN A 30 2.20 -4.16 -4.38
N SER A 31 2.44 -3.67 -3.17
CA SER A 31 3.79 -3.64 -2.56
C SER A 31 4.39 -5.05 -2.46
N ASP A 32 3.60 -6.00 -1.95
CA ASP A 32 4.04 -7.39 -1.79
C ASP A 32 4.28 -8.11 -3.12
N ASP A 33 3.38 -7.91 -4.10
CA ASP A 33 3.51 -8.49 -5.43
C ASP A 33 4.76 -7.98 -6.15
N LEU A 34 5.06 -6.68 -6.05
CA LEU A 34 6.26 -6.08 -6.61
C LEU A 34 7.54 -6.53 -5.90
N ASP A 35 7.51 -6.71 -4.59
CA ASP A 35 8.69 -7.21 -3.85
C ASP A 35 8.97 -8.68 -4.17
N GLN A 36 7.93 -9.49 -4.40
CA GLN A 36 8.08 -10.84 -4.94
C GLN A 36 8.67 -10.83 -6.35
N LEU A 37 8.18 -9.97 -7.24
CA LEU A 37 8.72 -9.81 -8.59
C LEU A 37 10.20 -9.41 -8.55
N ARG A 38 10.54 -8.40 -7.74
CA ARG A 38 11.92 -7.92 -7.55
C ARG A 38 12.85 -9.04 -7.08
N ARG A 39 12.43 -9.85 -6.10
CA ARG A 39 13.20 -11.03 -5.65
C ARG A 39 13.42 -12.05 -6.77
N ARG A 40 12.41 -12.31 -7.62
CA ARG A 40 12.55 -13.21 -8.77
C ARG A 40 13.53 -12.66 -9.80
N MET A 41 13.48 -11.36 -10.08
CA MET A 41 14.43 -10.70 -10.99
C MET A 41 15.87 -10.83 -10.51
N ILE A 42 16.12 -10.60 -9.21
CA ILE A 42 17.45 -10.77 -8.61
C ILE A 42 17.95 -12.20 -8.78
N LYS A 43 17.13 -13.22 -8.47
CA LYS A 43 17.51 -14.63 -8.66
C LYS A 43 17.84 -14.97 -10.11
N CYS A 44 17.06 -14.44 -11.06
CA CYS A 44 17.35 -14.63 -12.48
C CYS A 44 18.68 -13.97 -12.89
N MET A 45 18.95 -12.78 -12.37
CA MET A 45 20.20 -12.05 -12.61
C MET A 45 21.40 -12.82 -12.04
N GLU A 46 21.33 -13.28 -10.79
CA GLU A 46 22.36 -14.10 -10.14
C GLU A 46 22.63 -15.37 -10.94
N ALA A 47 21.59 -16.02 -11.48
CA ALA A 47 21.75 -17.19 -12.34
C ALA A 47 22.50 -16.87 -13.64
N LEU A 48 22.30 -15.70 -14.24
CA LEU A 48 23.03 -15.29 -15.44
C LEU A 48 24.51 -15.01 -15.12
N GLU A 49 24.78 -14.40 -13.97
CA GLU A 49 26.14 -14.10 -13.51
C GLU A 49 26.92 -15.39 -13.25
N HIS A 50 26.30 -16.38 -12.61
CA HIS A 50 26.92 -17.67 -12.33
C HIS A 50 27.00 -18.62 -13.56
N ASN A 51 26.10 -18.51 -14.53
CA ASN A 51 26.09 -19.36 -15.74
C ASN A 51 27.01 -18.86 -16.86
N GLY A 52 27.85 -17.87 -16.54
CA GLY A 52 28.93 -17.46 -17.41
C GLY A 52 28.54 -16.42 -18.47
N TRP A 53 27.52 -15.61 -18.20
CA TRP A 53 27.23 -14.46 -19.06
C TRP A 53 28.16 -13.29 -18.72
N TRP A 54 29.16 -13.09 -19.58
CA TRP A 54 30.23 -12.09 -19.39
C TRP A 54 30.39 -11.18 -20.61
N GLY A 55 31.18 -10.12 -20.41
CA GLY A 55 31.57 -9.17 -21.45
C GLY A 55 30.75 -7.87 -21.40
N LYS A 56 31.05 -6.93 -22.31
CA LYS A 56 30.54 -5.56 -22.25
C LYS A 56 29.02 -5.45 -22.13
N GLY A 57 28.27 -6.37 -22.75
CA GLY A 57 26.81 -6.42 -22.65
C GLY A 57 26.32 -6.84 -21.26
N ALA A 58 26.96 -7.86 -20.67
CA ALA A 58 26.68 -8.28 -19.31
C ALA A 58 27.05 -7.17 -18.30
N ASP A 59 28.22 -6.53 -18.46
CA ASP A 59 28.68 -5.43 -17.61
C ASP A 59 27.77 -4.19 -17.69
N ALA A 60 27.14 -3.93 -18.84
CA ALA A 60 26.17 -2.86 -19.00
C ALA A 60 24.85 -3.22 -18.34
N PHE A 61 24.38 -4.46 -18.54
CA PHE A 61 23.15 -4.97 -17.94
C PHE A 61 23.19 -4.96 -16.41
N TYR A 62 24.22 -5.55 -15.78
CA TYR A 62 24.30 -5.60 -14.31
C TYR A 62 24.36 -4.20 -13.71
N ARG A 63 25.11 -3.29 -14.35
CA ARG A 63 25.17 -1.89 -13.95
C ARG A 63 23.81 -1.19 -14.02
N GLU A 64 23.05 -1.39 -15.10
CA GLU A 64 21.69 -0.85 -15.24
C GLU A 64 20.77 -1.40 -14.14
N MET A 65 20.87 -2.70 -13.87
CA MET A 65 20.09 -3.37 -12.83
C MET A 65 20.38 -2.80 -11.44
N ASP A 66 21.65 -2.67 -11.09
CA ASP A 66 22.09 -2.23 -9.75
C ASP A 66 21.92 -0.73 -9.52
N LEU A 67 22.12 0.10 -10.54
CA LEU A 67 22.07 1.56 -10.41
C LEU A 67 20.69 2.16 -10.65
N HIS A 68 19.86 1.51 -11.46
CA HIS A 68 18.60 2.10 -11.93
C HIS A 68 17.40 1.21 -11.64
N VAL A 69 17.37 -0.01 -12.15
CA VAL A 69 16.16 -0.83 -12.16
C VAL A 69 15.78 -1.31 -10.75
N LEU A 70 16.69 -2.01 -10.05
CA LEU A 70 16.40 -2.57 -8.73
C LEU A 70 16.18 -1.47 -7.68
N PRO A 71 16.95 -0.36 -7.64
CA PRO A 71 16.67 0.74 -6.74
C PRO A 71 15.31 1.41 -7.00
N THR A 72 14.92 1.59 -8.27
CA THR A 72 13.64 2.21 -8.62
C THR A 72 12.47 1.32 -8.22
N LEU A 73 12.57 0.01 -8.45
CA LEU A 73 11.57 -0.96 -7.97
C LEU A 73 11.46 -0.92 -6.45
N ARG A 74 12.58 -0.83 -5.72
CA ARG A 74 12.56 -0.72 -4.26
C ARG A 74 11.84 0.54 -3.80
N ARG A 75 12.14 1.70 -4.40
CA ARG A 75 11.46 2.96 -4.09
C ARG A 75 9.95 2.90 -4.34
N LEU A 76 9.53 2.22 -5.40
CA LEU A 76 8.11 2.02 -5.69
C LEU A 76 7.42 1.14 -4.64
N ILE A 77 8.05 0.04 -4.24
CA ILE A 77 7.57 -0.83 -3.15
C ILE A 77 7.40 -0.01 -1.86
N ASP A 78 8.43 0.75 -1.47
CA ASP A 78 8.40 1.57 -0.27
C ASP A 78 7.30 2.66 -0.34
N ALA A 79 7.09 3.27 -1.51
CA ALA A 79 6.03 4.25 -1.73
C ALA A 79 4.63 3.63 -1.60
N LEU A 80 4.40 2.44 -2.15
CA LEU A 80 3.14 1.71 -2.02
C LEU A 80 2.88 1.30 -0.56
N GLY A 81 3.89 0.78 0.14
CA GLY A 81 3.79 0.48 1.57
C GLY A 81 3.43 1.72 2.41
N SER A 82 4.06 2.85 2.11
CA SER A 82 3.78 4.14 2.79
C SER A 82 2.37 4.67 2.49
N ALA A 83 1.89 4.50 1.25
CA ALA A 83 0.53 4.84 0.86
C ALA A 83 -0.49 3.97 1.62
N GLY A 84 -0.28 2.66 1.66
CA GLY A 84 -1.13 1.74 2.43
C GLY A 84 -1.19 2.08 3.92
N TRP A 85 -0.03 2.43 4.51
CA TRP A 85 0.05 2.85 5.91
C TRP A 85 -0.71 4.15 6.17
N THR A 86 -0.49 5.17 5.33
CA THR A 86 -1.13 6.48 5.48
C THR A 86 -2.64 6.36 5.35
N THR A 87 -3.12 5.63 4.32
CA THR A 87 -4.55 5.43 4.09
C THR A 87 -5.21 4.67 5.22
N ARG A 88 -4.57 3.60 5.73
CA ARG A 88 -5.10 2.88 6.89
C ARG A 88 -5.17 3.76 8.13
N LYS A 89 -4.12 4.56 8.37
CA LYS A 89 -4.12 5.46 9.52
C LYS A 89 -5.25 6.50 9.43
N SER A 90 -5.57 6.99 8.23
CA SER A 90 -6.74 7.84 8.02
C SER A 90 -8.05 7.12 8.34
N ALA A 91 -8.21 5.86 7.89
CA ALA A 91 -9.40 5.05 8.20
C ALA A 91 -9.58 4.87 9.72
N ASP A 92 -8.49 4.55 10.44
CA ASP A 92 -8.50 4.40 11.90
C ASP A 92 -8.96 5.71 12.58
N ILE A 93 -8.47 6.87 12.14
CA ILE A 93 -8.85 8.18 12.70
C ILE A 93 -10.35 8.46 12.51
N PHE A 94 -10.92 8.13 11.34
CA PHE A 94 -12.35 8.31 11.10
C PHE A 94 -13.21 7.37 11.95
N ALA A 95 -12.80 6.12 12.11
CA ALA A 95 -13.49 5.15 12.95
C ALA A 95 -13.48 5.58 14.43
N ASP A 96 -12.31 5.96 14.96
CA ASP A 96 -12.16 6.45 16.33
C ASP A 96 -13.06 7.67 16.59
N ALA A 97 -13.11 8.62 15.65
CA ALA A 97 -13.94 9.82 15.76
C ALA A 97 -15.45 9.50 15.76
N GLU A 98 -15.88 8.47 15.03
CA GLU A 98 -17.28 8.03 15.02
C GLU A 98 -17.67 7.35 16.33
N ASP A 99 -16.78 6.52 16.89
CA ASP A 99 -16.99 5.85 18.17
C ASP A 99 -17.13 6.89 19.30
N GLU A 100 -16.24 7.89 19.35
CA GLU A 100 -16.31 8.99 20.32
C GLU A 100 -17.61 9.80 20.20
N ALA A 101 -18.04 10.13 18.97
CA ALA A 101 -19.29 10.84 18.74
C ALA A 101 -20.51 10.01 19.19
N SER A 102 -20.52 8.72 18.84
CA SER A 102 -21.60 7.80 19.20
C SER A 102 -21.77 7.65 20.72
N ASP A 103 -20.67 7.59 21.45
CA ASP A 103 -20.68 7.52 22.92
C ASP A 103 -21.20 8.81 23.55
N PHE A 104 -20.87 9.98 22.99
CA PHE A 104 -21.42 11.26 23.44
C PHE A 104 -22.94 11.36 23.26
N PHE A 105 -23.49 10.79 22.19
CA PHE A 105 -24.94 10.73 21.96
C PHE A 105 -25.65 9.67 22.82
N ARG A 106 -24.98 8.56 23.17
CA ARG A 106 -25.53 7.55 24.12
C ARG A 106 -25.62 8.08 25.54
N LEU A 107 -24.66 8.89 25.99
CA LEU A 107 -24.63 9.47 27.34
C LEU A 107 -25.67 10.59 27.57
N LYS A 108 -26.31 11.09 26.51
CA LYS A 108 -27.34 12.15 26.58
C LYS A 108 -28.79 11.66 26.44
N LYS A 109 -29.03 10.34 26.47
CA LYS A 109 -30.36 9.74 26.63
C LYS A 109 -30.63 9.34 28.07
#